data_AF-V2WP62-F1
#
_entry.id   AF-V2WP62-F1
#
_cell.length_a   1.000
_cell.length_b   1.000
_cell.length_c   1.000
_cell.angle_alpha   90.00
_cell.angle_beta   90.00
_cell.angle_gamma   90.00
#
_symmetry.space_group_name_H-M   'P 1'
#
loop_
_entity.id
_entity.type
_entity.pdbx_description
1 polymer ?
#
loop_
_entity_poly.entity_id
_entity_poly.type
_entity_poly.pdbx_seq_one_letter_code
_entity_poly.pdbx_strand_id
1 'polypeptide(L)'
;MEGTLWHGSSYPTDGNVNQEDQESDAIAAQSEVLAPSSLKIKRVDHYYSKWYKDWRYRNTSSNVTAESIPILSRGANDPWKDFSFIFSTYVLKACKDVIGSWPGISWNSDPLELDPELFLTFLDEFTEYRDKLKTTAKKTSAQTYILSSVELLLSFLHTDYQATIRIINRHKTHRETTFDHLYALLVPRTLLVARLENTSCYQLNCESIDLVDNQATGTIGVGRVVATILVKQFRGTVPIEELDVYPVKFHVEPERLKESVMRRGQKIAAFKKDNSGFLKHTVKGRIMIDRASFKRFNANYRFPVSAMQQIAAATRHYARG
;
A
#
# COMPACT_ATOMS: atom_id res chain seq x y z
N MET A 1 17.70 21.37 -2.85
CA MET A 1 16.40 20.68 -2.89
C MET A 1 16.55 19.40 -2.09
N GLU A 2 15.80 19.27 -1.00
CA GLU A 2 15.96 18.19 -0.04
C GLU A 2 14.95 17.07 -0.35
N GLY A 3 15.45 15.92 -0.82
CA GLY A 3 14.66 14.70 -0.95
C GLY A 3 15.05 13.69 0.14
N THR A 4 14.07 12.98 0.69
CA THR A 4 14.24 11.86 1.63
C THR A 4 13.69 10.59 0.98
N LEU A 5 14.34 9.44 1.19
CA LEU A 5 13.89 8.15 0.63
C LEU A 5 13.40 7.21 1.74
N TRP A 6 12.43 6.39 1.37
CA TRP A 6 11.52 5.67 2.27
C TRP A 6 11.63 4.17 1.96
N HIS A 7 12.17 3.35 2.88
CA HIS A 7 12.27 1.89 2.69
C HIS A 7 11.27 1.17 3.60
N GLY A 8 10.57 0.17 3.07
CA GLY A 8 9.71 -0.73 3.84
C GLY A 8 10.34 -2.11 4.02
N SER A 9 10.33 -2.63 5.26
CA SER A 9 10.52 -4.04 5.57
C SER A 9 9.83 -4.39 6.88
N SER A 10 9.28 -5.61 6.94
CA SER A 10 8.76 -6.25 8.15
C SER A 10 9.89 -6.78 9.05
N TYR A 11 9.57 -7.09 10.32
CA TYR A 11 10.43 -7.82 11.25
C TYR A 11 9.63 -8.81 12.13
N PRO A 12 10.19 -9.99 12.46
CA PRO A 12 9.86 -10.83 13.62
C PRO A 12 10.68 -10.40 14.87
N THR A 13 10.59 -10.95 16.10
CA THR A 13 9.82 -12.08 16.70
C THR A 13 9.64 -11.85 18.22
N ASP A 14 8.89 -12.74 18.90
CA ASP A 14 9.00 -13.28 20.29
C ASP A 14 9.44 -12.39 21.49
N GLY A 15 8.85 -12.53 22.69
CA GLY A 15 7.76 -13.40 23.13
C GLY A 15 7.63 -13.44 24.67
N ASN A 16 6.57 -14.05 25.20
CA ASN A 16 6.61 -14.74 26.50
C ASN A 16 5.58 -15.88 26.52
N VAL A 17 5.83 -16.89 27.34
CA VAL A 17 5.34 -18.28 27.16
C VAL A 17 4.41 -18.72 28.29
N ASN A 18 3.53 -19.68 27.99
CA ASN A 18 2.47 -20.28 28.82
C ASN A 18 1.22 -19.36 28.98
N GLN A 19 -0.03 -19.85 28.98
CA GLN A 19 -0.48 -21.23 29.22
C GLN A 19 -1.93 -21.44 28.74
N GLU A 20 -2.20 -22.14 27.61
CA GLU A 20 -3.55 -22.68 27.28
C GLU A 20 -3.58 -23.64 26.07
N ASP A 21 -2.54 -24.48 25.89
CA ASP A 21 -2.51 -25.53 24.85
C ASP A 21 -2.83 -26.91 25.45
N GLN A 22 -4.11 -27.26 25.59
CA GLN A 22 -4.51 -28.64 25.91
C GLN A 22 -5.93 -29.06 25.48
N GLU A 23 -6.46 -28.55 24.36
CA GLU A 23 -7.75 -29.04 23.81
C GLU A 23 -7.87 -29.06 22.26
N SER A 24 -6.76 -29.08 21.52
CA SER A 24 -6.76 -29.04 20.04
C SER A 24 -6.12 -30.23 19.32
N ASP A 25 -5.45 -31.15 20.02
CA ASP A 25 -4.78 -32.34 19.43
C ASP A 25 -5.75 -33.49 19.03
N ALA A 26 -7.04 -33.20 18.90
CA ALA A 26 -8.10 -34.19 18.65
C ALA A 26 -9.02 -33.88 17.46
N ILE A 27 -8.54 -33.14 16.44
CA ILE A 27 -9.13 -33.22 15.09
C ILE A 27 -8.06 -33.78 14.15
N ALA A 28 -8.22 -35.07 13.84
CA ALA A 28 -7.25 -35.87 13.11
C ALA A 28 -6.91 -35.33 11.72
N ALA A 29 -5.70 -35.67 11.26
CA ALA A 29 -5.22 -35.41 9.91
C ALA A 29 -6.14 -36.01 8.83
N GLN A 30 -7.10 -35.22 8.35
CA GLN A 30 -7.72 -35.43 7.05
C GLN A 30 -6.86 -34.74 6.00
N SER A 31 -6.30 -35.50 5.07
CA SER A 31 -5.74 -34.93 3.85
C SER A 31 -6.90 -34.43 2.98
N GLU A 32 -7.33 -33.19 3.21
CA GLU A 32 -8.33 -32.54 2.37
C GLU A 32 -7.84 -32.53 0.91
N VAL A 33 -8.58 -33.23 0.05
CA VAL A 33 -8.36 -33.18 -1.39
C VAL A 33 -8.77 -31.80 -1.87
N LEU A 34 -7.78 -30.92 -2.05
CA LEU A 34 -7.97 -29.54 -2.51
C LEU A 34 -8.88 -29.51 -3.76
N ALA A 35 -10.09 -28.95 -3.59
CA ALA A 35 -11.07 -28.85 -4.66
C ALA A 35 -10.50 -28.04 -5.83
N PRO A 36 -10.67 -28.48 -7.09
CA PRO A 36 -10.05 -27.83 -8.24
C PRO A 36 -10.59 -26.41 -8.47
N SER A 37 -9.72 -25.52 -8.97
CA SER A 37 -10.09 -24.14 -9.31
C SER A 37 -11.22 -24.09 -10.35
N SER A 38 -12.38 -23.54 -9.98
CA SER A 38 -13.46 -23.24 -10.95
C SER A 38 -13.08 -22.02 -11.80
N LEU A 39 -12.56 -22.27 -13.01
CA LEU A 39 -12.15 -21.24 -13.97
C LEU A 39 -13.34 -20.59 -14.72
N LYS A 40 -14.43 -20.31 -14.01
CA LYS A 40 -15.67 -19.74 -14.56
C LYS A 40 -15.91 -18.34 -13.99
N ILE A 41 -15.80 -17.33 -14.85
CA ILE A 41 -16.21 -15.96 -14.52
C ILE A 41 -17.74 -15.88 -14.64
N LYS A 42 -18.40 -15.28 -13.64
CA LYS A 42 -19.82 -14.96 -13.65
C LYS A 42 -20.00 -13.46 -13.43
N ARG A 43 -20.90 -12.83 -14.18
CA ARG A 43 -21.41 -11.49 -13.88
C ARG A 43 -22.71 -11.65 -13.08
N VAL A 44 -22.79 -10.97 -11.95
CA VAL A 44 -23.89 -11.10 -10.98
C VAL A 44 -24.42 -9.73 -10.57
N ASP A 45 -25.73 -9.63 -10.40
CA ASP A 45 -26.38 -8.44 -9.84
C ASP A 45 -26.49 -8.62 -8.31
N HIS A 46 -26.08 -7.60 -7.56
CA HIS A 46 -26.37 -7.49 -6.13
C HIS A 46 -27.73 -6.79 -5.94
N TYR A 47 -28.72 -7.47 -5.38
CA TYR A 47 -30.08 -6.96 -5.29
C TYR A 47 -30.76 -7.27 -3.94
N TYR A 48 -31.60 -6.35 -3.47
CA TYR A 48 -32.40 -6.58 -2.27
C TYR A 48 -33.60 -7.48 -2.59
N SER A 49 -33.63 -8.68 -2.00
CA SER A 49 -34.75 -9.59 -2.16
C SER A 49 -35.86 -9.28 -1.15
N LYS A 50 -36.95 -8.68 -1.62
CA LYS A 50 -38.15 -8.39 -0.79
C LYS A 50 -38.74 -9.62 -0.12
N TRP A 51 -38.54 -10.82 -0.68
CA TRP A 51 -39.02 -12.08 -0.11
C TRP A 51 -38.20 -12.53 1.10
N TYR A 52 -36.87 -12.53 0.97
CA TYR A 52 -35.96 -12.92 2.07
C TYR A 52 -35.63 -11.77 3.02
N LYS A 53 -36.05 -10.54 2.68
CA LYS A 53 -35.73 -9.26 3.36
C LYS A 53 -34.22 -9.00 3.47
N ASP A 54 -33.48 -9.49 2.49
CA ASP A 54 -32.03 -9.65 2.55
C ASP A 54 -31.38 -9.41 1.17
N TRP A 55 -30.14 -8.96 1.16
CA TRP A 55 -29.37 -8.69 -0.05
C TRP A 55 -28.78 -9.99 -0.61
N ARG A 56 -28.92 -10.22 -1.92
CA ARG A 56 -28.51 -11.46 -2.57
C ARG A 56 -27.91 -11.22 -3.95
N TYR A 57 -27.13 -12.21 -4.41
CA TYR A 57 -26.59 -12.23 -5.76
C TYR A 57 -27.43 -13.13 -6.67
N ARG A 58 -27.61 -12.70 -7.92
CA ARG A 58 -28.18 -13.52 -9.02
C ARG A 58 -27.33 -13.33 -10.28
N ASN A 59 -27.35 -14.26 -11.22
CA ASN A 59 -26.70 -14.03 -12.52
C ASN A 59 -27.31 -12.79 -13.19
N THR A 60 -26.47 -11.93 -13.78
CA THR A 60 -26.91 -10.73 -14.48
C THR A 60 -27.84 -11.08 -15.63
N SER A 61 -29.03 -10.46 -15.63
CA SER A 61 -30.00 -10.55 -16.71
C SER A 61 -30.03 -9.22 -17.47
N SER A 62 -30.00 -9.27 -18.80
CA SER A 62 -29.79 -8.13 -19.72
C SER A 62 -30.80 -6.99 -19.66
N ASN A 63 -31.82 -7.07 -18.79
CA ASN A 63 -33.02 -6.24 -18.84
C ASN A 63 -33.14 -5.30 -17.62
N VAL A 64 -32.11 -5.25 -16.77
CA VAL A 64 -32.08 -4.39 -15.57
C VAL A 64 -30.90 -3.44 -15.67
N THR A 65 -31.20 -2.15 -15.83
CA THR A 65 -30.23 -1.07 -15.63
C THR A 65 -29.80 -1.05 -14.17
N ALA A 66 -28.49 -1.09 -13.90
CA ALA A 66 -27.97 -0.93 -12.56
C ALA A 66 -28.38 0.44 -11.98
N GLU A 67 -28.95 0.46 -10.78
CA GLU A 67 -29.29 1.69 -10.07
C GLU A 67 -28.01 2.28 -9.46
N SER A 68 -27.28 3.08 -10.24
CA SER A 68 -26.11 3.81 -9.76
C SER A 68 -26.52 4.81 -8.68
N ILE A 69 -25.93 4.72 -7.47
CA ILE A 69 -26.14 5.72 -6.43
C ILE A 69 -25.53 7.06 -6.91
N PRO A 70 -26.29 8.17 -6.93
CA PRO A 70 -25.83 9.43 -7.52
C PRO A 70 -24.88 10.22 -6.58
N ILE A 71 -23.74 9.62 -6.23
CA ILE A 71 -22.67 10.29 -5.48
C ILE A 71 -21.55 10.66 -6.47
N LEU A 72 -21.54 11.94 -6.87
CA LEU A 72 -20.46 12.60 -7.63
C LEU A 72 -19.95 11.80 -8.84
N SER A 73 -20.64 11.96 -9.98
CA SER A 73 -20.21 11.44 -11.29
C SER A 73 -18.81 11.94 -11.67
N ARG A 74 -17.78 11.18 -11.28
CA ARG A 74 -16.38 11.37 -11.73
C ARG A 74 -16.20 10.68 -13.07
N GLY A 75 -16.40 11.44 -14.16
CA GLY A 75 -15.99 11.07 -15.51
C GLY A 75 -16.61 9.78 -16.03
N ALA A 76 -17.87 9.86 -16.48
CA ALA A 76 -18.52 8.75 -17.18
C ALA A 76 -17.73 8.39 -18.46
N ASN A 77 -17.18 7.16 -18.49
CA ASN A 77 -16.65 6.49 -19.68
C ASN A 77 -16.18 5.04 -19.40
N ASP A 78 -15.91 4.66 -18.15
CA ASP A 78 -15.65 3.25 -17.78
C ASP A 78 -16.97 2.59 -17.33
N PRO A 79 -17.53 1.63 -18.10
CA PRO A 79 -18.78 0.95 -17.74
C PRO A 79 -18.63 0.00 -16.55
N TRP A 80 -17.41 -0.28 -16.09
CA TRP A 80 -17.14 -1.24 -15.01
C TRP A 80 -16.94 -0.59 -13.63
N LYS A 81 -17.02 0.74 -13.55
CA LYS A 81 -16.70 1.51 -12.33
C LYS A 81 -17.57 1.19 -11.10
N ASP A 82 -18.78 0.70 -11.32
CA ASP A 82 -19.75 0.36 -10.26
C ASP A 82 -19.75 -1.14 -9.90
N PHE A 83 -18.74 -1.92 -10.33
CA PHE A 83 -18.68 -3.37 -10.12
C PHE A 83 -17.63 -3.77 -9.06
N SER A 84 -18.08 -4.45 -8.00
CA SER A 84 -17.20 -5.18 -7.07
C SER A 84 -16.87 -6.59 -7.57
N PHE A 85 -15.65 -7.08 -7.33
CA PHE A 85 -15.32 -8.49 -7.56
C PHE A 85 -15.50 -9.36 -6.32
N ILE A 86 -16.06 -10.55 -6.54
CA ILE A 86 -16.18 -11.65 -5.55
C ILE A 86 -15.33 -12.82 -6.04
N PHE A 87 -14.53 -13.40 -5.15
CA PHE A 87 -13.42 -14.29 -5.53
C PHE A 87 -13.50 -15.70 -4.94
N SER A 88 -12.90 -16.65 -5.66
CA SER A 88 -12.61 -17.98 -5.13
C SER A 88 -11.44 -17.92 -4.14
N THR A 89 -11.35 -18.91 -3.25
CA THR A 89 -10.27 -19.05 -2.25
C THR A 89 -8.86 -18.97 -2.84
N TYR A 90 -8.65 -19.48 -4.06
CA TYR A 90 -7.36 -19.40 -4.75
C TYR A 90 -7.00 -17.99 -5.22
N VAL A 91 -7.97 -17.20 -5.70
CA VAL A 91 -7.71 -15.79 -6.05
C VAL A 91 -7.54 -14.97 -4.78
N LEU A 92 -8.36 -15.18 -3.74
CA LEU A 92 -8.19 -14.52 -2.44
C LEU A 92 -6.79 -14.72 -1.86
N LYS A 93 -6.23 -15.93 -1.98
CA LYS A 93 -4.85 -16.21 -1.57
C LYS A 93 -3.82 -15.42 -2.39
N ALA A 94 -3.95 -15.40 -3.72
CA ALA A 94 -3.08 -14.58 -4.57
C ALA A 94 -3.19 -13.08 -4.25
N CYS A 95 -4.39 -12.57 -4.02
CA CYS A 95 -4.64 -11.19 -3.61
C CYS A 95 -3.94 -10.86 -2.29
N LYS A 96 -4.07 -11.72 -1.28
CA LYS A 96 -3.41 -11.56 0.03
C LYS A 96 -1.88 -11.59 -0.09
N ASP A 97 -1.32 -12.46 -0.93
CA ASP A 97 0.12 -12.55 -1.19
C ASP A 97 0.67 -11.31 -1.93
N VAL A 98 -0.07 -10.80 -2.92
CA VAL A 98 0.36 -9.68 -3.79
C VAL A 98 0.12 -8.31 -3.15
N ILE A 99 -1.11 -8.06 -2.71
CA ILE A 99 -1.58 -6.77 -2.19
C ILE A 99 -1.14 -6.59 -0.72
N GLY A 100 -1.13 -7.66 0.07
CA GLY A 100 -0.76 -7.62 1.49
C GLY A 100 -1.84 -6.97 2.35
N SER A 101 -1.55 -5.82 2.96
CA SER A 101 -2.51 -5.08 3.79
C SER A 101 -2.97 -3.82 3.06
N TRP A 102 -4.29 -3.55 3.07
CA TRP A 102 -4.88 -2.38 2.43
C TRP A 102 -5.95 -1.73 3.33
N PRO A 103 -6.00 -0.39 3.45
CA PRO A 103 -6.97 0.29 4.30
C PRO A 103 -8.42 -0.04 3.93
N GLY A 104 -9.23 -0.43 4.92
CA GLY A 104 -10.65 -0.78 4.72
C GLY A 104 -10.92 -2.18 4.18
N ILE A 105 -9.89 -2.97 3.83
CA ILE A 105 -10.05 -4.36 3.38
C ILE A 105 -9.79 -5.32 4.54
N SER A 106 -10.74 -6.24 4.78
CA SER A 106 -10.57 -7.40 5.65
C SER A 106 -10.56 -8.66 4.80
N TRP A 107 -9.44 -9.38 4.74
CA TRP A 107 -9.33 -10.65 4.01
C TRP A 107 -10.19 -11.79 4.57
N ASN A 108 -10.87 -11.56 5.69
CA ASN A 108 -11.75 -12.52 6.36
C ASN A 108 -13.24 -12.21 6.10
N SER A 109 -13.58 -11.17 5.33
CA SER A 109 -14.97 -10.88 4.97
C SER A 109 -15.53 -11.94 4.02
N ASP A 110 -16.79 -12.32 4.22
CA ASP A 110 -17.55 -13.19 3.32
C ASP A 110 -18.93 -12.56 3.04
N PRO A 111 -19.23 -12.14 1.79
CA PRO A 111 -18.32 -12.10 0.65
C PRO A 111 -17.25 -11.01 0.80
N LEU A 112 -16.04 -11.25 0.31
CA LEU A 112 -15.06 -10.17 0.12
C LEU A 112 -15.31 -9.50 -1.23
N GLU A 113 -15.75 -8.24 -1.17
CA GLU A 113 -15.87 -7.34 -2.31
C GLU A 113 -14.59 -6.49 -2.45
N LEU A 114 -14.04 -6.42 -3.67
CA LEU A 114 -12.84 -5.62 -3.98
C LEU A 114 -13.04 -4.75 -5.22
N ASP A 115 -12.56 -3.51 -5.13
CA ASP A 115 -12.59 -2.49 -6.17
C ASP A 115 -11.66 -2.87 -7.36
N PRO A 116 -12.12 -2.73 -8.62
CA PRO A 116 -11.28 -2.91 -9.81
C PRO A 116 -9.99 -2.09 -9.86
N GLU A 117 -9.99 -0.85 -9.38
CA GLU A 117 -8.80 0.02 -9.36
C GLU A 117 -7.67 -0.59 -8.53
N LEU A 118 -7.99 -1.42 -7.52
CA LEU A 118 -7.00 -2.17 -6.74
C LEU A 118 -6.21 -3.16 -7.62
N PHE A 119 -6.88 -3.86 -8.53
CA PHE A 119 -6.22 -4.82 -9.43
C PHE A 119 -5.40 -4.13 -10.51
N LEU A 120 -5.85 -2.97 -10.97
CA LEU A 120 -5.10 -2.12 -11.89
C LEU A 120 -3.88 -1.46 -11.21
N THR A 121 -3.98 -1.15 -9.91
CA THR A 121 -2.85 -0.68 -9.08
C THR A 121 -1.72 -1.70 -9.04
N PHE A 122 -2.05 -2.98 -8.79
CA PHE A 122 -1.08 -4.07 -8.61
C PHE A 122 -0.90 -4.96 -9.85
N LEU A 123 -1.26 -4.48 -11.04
CA LEU A 123 -1.27 -5.29 -12.28
C LEU A 123 0.13 -5.81 -12.64
N ASP A 124 1.16 -5.00 -12.42
CA ASP A 124 2.56 -5.35 -12.68
C ASP A 124 3.00 -6.44 -11.66
N GLU A 125 2.63 -6.31 -10.39
CA GLU A 125 2.94 -7.27 -9.32
C GLU A 125 2.20 -8.61 -9.47
N PHE A 126 0.93 -8.61 -9.92
CA PHE A 126 0.22 -9.86 -10.26
C PHE A 126 0.88 -10.57 -11.45
N THR A 127 1.38 -9.81 -12.43
CA THR A 127 2.14 -10.32 -13.57
C THR A 127 3.44 -10.98 -13.11
N GLU A 128 4.21 -10.33 -12.23
CA GLU A 128 5.39 -10.93 -11.61
C GLU A 128 5.06 -12.18 -10.78
N TYR A 129 3.99 -12.15 -9.99
CA TYR A 129 3.57 -13.27 -9.14
C TYR A 129 3.22 -14.51 -9.97
N ARG A 130 2.46 -14.32 -11.07
CA ARG A 130 2.21 -15.36 -12.07
C ARG A 130 3.51 -15.95 -12.60
N ASP A 131 4.47 -15.11 -12.98
CA ASP A 131 5.70 -15.57 -13.62
C ASP A 131 6.64 -16.28 -12.64
N LYS A 132 6.73 -15.82 -11.38
CA LYS A 132 7.40 -16.51 -10.27
C LYS A 132 6.79 -17.90 -10.03
N LEU A 133 5.45 -18.02 -10.03
CA LEU A 133 4.76 -19.32 -9.97
C LEU A 133 5.09 -20.19 -11.19
N LYS A 134 5.09 -19.64 -12.42
CA LYS A 134 5.47 -20.38 -13.63
C LYS A 134 6.87 -20.96 -13.56
N THR A 135 7.87 -20.18 -13.12
CA THR A 135 9.27 -20.63 -13.01
C THR A 135 9.53 -21.64 -11.88
N THR A 136 8.61 -21.79 -10.93
CA THR A 136 8.76 -22.71 -9.80
C THR A 136 8.76 -24.17 -10.29
N ALA A 137 9.89 -24.88 -10.12
CA ALA A 137 10.12 -26.20 -10.73
C ALA A 137 9.26 -27.34 -10.14
N LYS A 138 9.02 -27.34 -8.83
CA LYS A 138 8.12 -28.28 -8.13
C LYS A 138 6.90 -27.52 -7.64
N LYS A 139 5.79 -27.59 -8.38
CA LYS A 139 4.51 -26.97 -8.02
C LYS A 139 3.67 -27.91 -7.17
N THR A 140 3.19 -27.43 -6.02
CA THR A 140 2.10 -28.10 -5.28
C THR A 140 0.79 -27.96 -6.06
N SER A 141 -0.16 -28.89 -5.90
CA SER A 141 -1.51 -28.79 -6.47
C SER A 141 -2.17 -27.43 -6.20
N ALA A 142 -2.06 -26.92 -4.97
CA ALA A 142 -2.48 -25.57 -4.59
C ALA A 142 -1.85 -24.47 -5.47
N GLN A 143 -0.55 -24.53 -5.75
CA GLN A 143 0.15 -23.53 -6.58
C GLN A 143 -0.31 -23.59 -8.04
N THR A 144 -0.63 -24.78 -8.56
CA THR A 144 -1.22 -24.94 -9.89
C THR A 144 -2.60 -24.30 -9.98
N TYR A 145 -3.46 -24.47 -8.95
CA TYR A 145 -4.78 -23.86 -8.88
C TYR A 145 -4.74 -22.34 -8.64
N ILE A 146 -3.75 -21.84 -7.90
CA ILE A 146 -3.50 -20.40 -7.76
C ILE A 146 -3.04 -19.84 -9.11
N LEU A 147 -2.08 -20.49 -9.79
CA LEU A 147 -1.58 -20.05 -11.09
C LEU A 147 -2.70 -19.94 -12.13
N SER A 148 -3.52 -20.98 -12.31
CA SER A 148 -4.64 -20.96 -13.25
C SER A 148 -5.66 -19.87 -12.93
N SER A 149 -5.89 -19.61 -11.64
CA SER A 149 -6.81 -18.56 -11.17
C SER A 149 -6.25 -17.14 -11.39
N VAL A 150 -4.94 -16.93 -11.21
CA VAL A 150 -4.26 -15.66 -11.49
C VAL A 150 -4.14 -15.41 -13.00
N GLU A 151 -3.91 -16.43 -13.80
CA GLU A 151 -3.95 -16.33 -15.27
C GLU A 151 -5.35 -15.92 -15.76
N LEU A 152 -6.40 -16.50 -15.19
CA LEU A 152 -7.78 -16.10 -15.48
C LEU A 152 -8.03 -14.63 -15.12
N LEU A 153 -7.66 -14.21 -13.89
CA LEU A 153 -7.77 -12.82 -13.43
C LEU A 153 -7.05 -11.84 -14.38
N LEU A 154 -5.79 -12.12 -14.72
CA LEU A 154 -5.02 -11.28 -15.63
C LEU A 154 -5.60 -11.24 -17.05
N SER A 155 -6.07 -12.39 -17.57
CA SER A 155 -6.72 -12.44 -18.89
C SER A 155 -8.00 -11.60 -18.93
N PHE A 156 -8.76 -11.61 -17.84
CA PHE A 156 -9.98 -10.82 -17.67
C PHE A 156 -9.67 -9.32 -17.58
N LEU A 157 -8.71 -8.92 -16.73
CA LEU A 157 -8.28 -7.52 -16.61
C LEU A 157 -7.76 -6.97 -17.95
N HIS A 158 -6.94 -7.74 -18.67
CA HIS A 158 -6.45 -7.36 -20.00
C HIS A 158 -7.53 -7.31 -21.09
N THR A 159 -8.70 -7.93 -20.88
CA THR A 159 -9.81 -7.92 -21.84
C THR A 159 -10.81 -6.79 -21.53
N ASP A 160 -11.34 -6.79 -20.31
CA ASP A 160 -12.44 -5.91 -19.90
C ASP A 160 -11.95 -4.49 -19.57
N TYR A 161 -10.74 -4.36 -18.98
CA TYR A 161 -10.12 -3.07 -18.61
C TYR A 161 -9.03 -2.62 -19.60
N GLN A 162 -9.03 -3.16 -20.83
CA GLN A 162 -8.01 -2.87 -21.83
C GLN A 162 -7.85 -1.38 -22.14
N ALA A 163 -8.94 -0.60 -22.07
CA ALA A 163 -8.93 0.85 -22.30
C ALA A 163 -8.18 1.58 -21.18
N THR A 164 -8.55 1.30 -19.93
CA THR A 164 -7.95 1.88 -18.72
C THR A 164 -6.46 1.50 -18.61
N ILE A 165 -6.11 0.24 -18.91
CA ILE A 165 -4.72 -0.23 -18.98
C ILE A 165 -3.92 0.52 -20.07
N ARG A 166 -4.49 0.78 -21.24
CA ARG A 166 -3.83 1.58 -22.29
C ARG A 166 -3.59 3.02 -21.84
N ILE A 167 -4.53 3.64 -21.12
CA ILE A 167 -4.38 4.99 -20.57
C ILE A 167 -3.27 5.03 -19.50
N ILE A 168 -3.28 4.09 -18.56
CA ILE A 168 -2.24 3.94 -17.53
C ILE A 168 -0.85 3.74 -18.17
N ASN A 169 -0.74 2.87 -19.17
CA ASN A 169 0.53 2.62 -19.86
C ASN A 169 1.00 3.83 -20.66
N ARG A 170 0.08 4.56 -21.34
CA ARG A 170 0.40 5.84 -21.98
C ARG A 170 0.96 6.84 -20.96
N HIS A 171 0.31 6.98 -19.81
CA HIS A 171 0.77 7.85 -18.72
C HIS A 171 2.18 7.47 -18.23
N LYS A 172 2.42 6.18 -17.94
CA LYS A 172 3.74 5.64 -17.57
C LYS A 172 4.80 5.95 -18.65
N THR A 173 4.47 5.81 -19.94
CA THR A 173 5.41 6.04 -21.07
C THR A 173 5.74 7.51 -21.30
N HIS A 174 4.75 8.40 -21.28
CA HIS A 174 4.94 9.84 -21.52
C HIS A 174 5.38 10.61 -20.25
N ARG A 175 5.51 9.93 -19.11
CA ARG A 175 5.85 10.53 -17.80
C ARG A 175 4.87 11.63 -17.38
N GLU A 176 3.60 11.47 -17.75
CA GLU A 176 2.48 12.38 -17.48
C GLU A 176 1.32 11.61 -16.84
N THR A 177 0.53 12.20 -15.94
CA THR A 177 -0.65 11.52 -15.35
C THR A 177 -1.82 12.48 -15.15
N THR A 178 -3.04 11.95 -15.07
CA THR A 178 -4.17 12.69 -14.48
C THR A 178 -4.37 12.32 -13.02
N PHE A 179 -5.21 13.08 -12.33
CA PHE A 179 -5.61 12.81 -10.95
C PHE A 179 -6.30 11.45 -10.79
N ASP A 180 -7.22 11.12 -11.70
CA ASP A 180 -8.02 9.89 -11.62
C ASP A 180 -7.18 8.60 -11.80
N HIS A 181 -6.03 8.66 -12.48
CA HIS A 181 -5.13 7.50 -12.67
C HIS A 181 -3.98 7.45 -11.65
N LEU A 182 -3.99 8.31 -10.63
CA LEU A 182 -2.89 8.41 -9.68
C LEU A 182 -2.67 7.13 -8.85
N TYR A 183 -3.72 6.31 -8.66
CA TYR A 183 -3.64 5.00 -8.01
C TYR A 183 -2.63 4.07 -8.71
N ALA A 184 -2.62 4.04 -10.04
CA ALA A 184 -1.77 3.18 -10.86
C ALA A 184 -0.31 3.65 -10.91
N LEU A 185 -0.03 4.82 -10.35
CA LEU A 185 1.30 5.39 -10.18
C LEU A 185 1.83 5.18 -8.76
N LEU A 186 1.01 5.45 -7.74
CA LEU A 186 1.38 5.46 -6.33
C LEU A 186 1.19 4.10 -5.66
N VAL A 187 1.72 3.06 -6.30
CA VAL A 187 1.61 1.66 -5.84
C VAL A 187 2.32 1.47 -4.48
N PRO A 188 1.66 0.88 -3.45
CA PRO A 188 2.26 0.64 -2.14
C PRO A 188 3.57 -0.16 -2.19
N ARG A 189 4.45 0.13 -1.22
CA ARG A 189 5.85 -0.38 -1.12
C ARG A 189 6.80 0.15 -2.20
N THR A 190 6.38 1.08 -3.06
CA THR A 190 7.27 1.79 -3.98
C THR A 190 8.05 2.90 -3.27
N LEU A 191 9.33 3.08 -3.61
CA LEU A 191 10.13 4.22 -3.15
C LEU A 191 9.58 5.52 -3.75
N LEU A 192 9.11 6.44 -2.92
CA LEU A 192 8.60 7.75 -3.35
C LEU A 192 9.61 8.88 -3.10
N VAL A 193 9.57 9.89 -3.98
CA VAL A 193 10.14 11.23 -3.76
C VAL A 193 8.98 12.12 -3.34
N ALA A 194 9.19 12.94 -2.30
CA ALA A 194 8.17 13.86 -1.80
C ALA A 194 8.74 15.27 -1.60
N ARG A 195 7.97 16.28 -2.01
CA ARG A 195 8.13 17.70 -1.72
C ARG A 195 7.15 18.04 -0.60
N LEU A 196 7.65 18.53 0.53
CA LEU A 196 6.83 18.70 1.74
C LEU A 196 6.02 20.00 1.73
N GLU A 197 4.90 20.03 1.01
CA GLU A 197 3.86 21.06 1.12
C GLU A 197 2.48 20.44 1.38
N ASN A 198 1.83 20.84 2.47
CA ASN A 198 0.61 20.18 2.95
C ASN A 198 -0.65 20.79 2.33
N THR A 199 -1.18 20.22 1.24
CA THR A 199 -2.57 20.48 0.79
C THR A 199 -3.26 19.24 0.22
N SER A 200 -4.60 19.23 0.22
CA SER A 200 -5.39 18.00 0.42
C SER A 200 -6.18 17.48 -0.78
N CYS A 201 -6.25 16.13 -0.90
CA CYS A 201 -7.44 15.32 -1.24
C CYS A 201 -7.16 13.80 -1.37
N TYR A 202 -5.96 13.36 -1.78
CA TYR A 202 -5.50 11.97 -1.65
C TYR A 202 -4.59 11.84 -0.42
N GLN A 203 -4.59 10.67 0.22
CA GLN A 203 -3.77 10.39 1.39
C GLN A 203 -2.83 9.21 1.15
N LEU A 204 -1.53 9.43 1.37
CA LEU A 204 -0.52 8.38 1.43
C LEU A 204 0.00 8.26 2.85
N ASN A 205 0.09 7.03 3.37
CA ASN A 205 0.81 6.74 4.60
C ASN A 205 2.19 6.16 4.23
N CYS A 206 3.25 6.93 4.47
CA CYS A 206 4.61 6.59 4.10
C CYS A 206 5.46 6.26 5.34
N GLU A 207 6.27 5.19 5.29
CA GLU A 207 7.18 4.81 6.38
C GLU A 207 8.63 5.20 6.07
N SER A 208 9.27 6.01 6.93
CA SER A 208 10.70 6.34 6.86
C SER A 208 11.45 5.86 8.09
N ILE A 209 12.77 5.96 7.99
CA ILE A 209 13.68 5.93 9.12
C ILE A 209 14.12 7.36 9.41
N ASP A 210 13.93 7.84 10.64
CA ASP A 210 14.33 9.18 11.08
C ASP A 210 14.85 9.17 12.54
N LEU A 211 15.30 10.32 13.03
CA LEU A 211 15.76 10.55 14.39
C LEU A 211 14.59 10.87 15.32
N VAL A 212 14.20 9.89 16.13
CA VAL A 212 13.05 9.97 17.05
C VAL A 212 13.51 10.08 18.50
N ASP A 213 12.79 10.87 19.29
CA ASP A 213 12.99 10.99 20.73
C ASP A 213 12.47 9.74 21.47
N ASN A 214 13.35 9.05 22.19
CA ASN A 214 12.94 8.06 23.19
C ASN A 214 12.56 8.79 24.47
N GLN A 215 11.25 8.89 24.73
CA GLN A 215 10.70 9.60 25.89
C GLN A 215 11.07 8.95 27.23
N ALA A 216 11.39 7.66 27.27
CA ALA A 216 11.76 6.97 28.51
C ALA A 216 13.21 7.23 28.93
N THR A 217 14.12 7.44 27.98
CA THR A 217 15.56 7.63 28.23
C THR A 217 16.06 9.05 27.99
N GLY A 218 15.24 9.92 27.37
CA GLY A 218 15.64 11.25 26.92
C GLY A 218 16.65 11.25 25.75
N THR A 219 16.95 10.09 25.16
CA THR A 219 17.95 9.94 24.10
C THR A 219 17.32 9.90 22.70
N ILE A 220 18.12 10.22 21.67
CA ILE A 220 17.65 10.25 20.28
C ILE A 220 17.96 8.92 19.60
N GLY A 221 16.93 8.11 19.35
CA GLY A 221 17.01 6.85 18.62
C GLY A 221 17.10 7.04 17.11
N VAL A 222 17.43 5.97 16.38
CA VAL A 222 17.00 5.83 14.98
C VAL A 222 15.70 5.04 15.04
N GLY A 223 14.62 5.53 14.43
CA GLY A 223 13.30 4.92 14.58
C GLY A 223 12.47 5.02 13.31
N ARG A 224 11.54 4.08 13.16
CA ARG A 224 10.54 4.13 12.09
C ARG A 224 9.52 5.23 12.38
N VAL A 225 9.30 6.10 11.40
CA VAL A 225 8.34 7.21 11.45
C VAL A 225 7.30 7.00 10.35
N VAL A 226 6.03 7.29 10.66
CA VAL A 226 4.97 7.36 9.66
C VAL A 226 4.72 8.83 9.33
N ALA A 227 4.68 9.15 8.05
CA ALA A 227 4.26 10.46 7.55
C ALA A 227 2.99 10.28 6.69
N THR A 228 2.00 11.13 6.94
CA THR A 228 0.81 11.22 6.10
C THR A 228 1.04 12.33 5.08
N ILE A 229 1.29 11.96 3.83
CA ILE A 229 1.42 12.90 2.71
C ILE A 229 0.05 13.09 2.09
N LEU A 230 -0.35 14.34 1.91
CA LEU A 230 -1.58 14.68 1.21
C LEU A 230 -1.23 15.19 -0.19
N VAL A 231 -1.88 14.63 -1.22
CA VAL A 231 -1.74 15.12 -2.60
C VAL A 231 -2.97 15.94 -2.93
N LYS A 232 -2.78 17.15 -3.47
CA LYS A 232 -3.86 18.07 -3.82
C LYS A 232 -4.56 17.67 -5.12
N GLN A 233 -5.84 18.04 -5.29
CA GLN A 233 -6.56 17.76 -6.53
C GLN A 233 -6.09 18.70 -7.63
N PHE A 234 -5.68 18.11 -8.74
CA PHE A 234 -5.31 18.83 -9.96
C PHE A 234 -6.26 18.46 -11.11
N ARG A 235 -6.32 19.32 -12.13
CA ARG A 235 -7.15 19.13 -13.32
C ARG A 235 -6.26 18.92 -14.54
N GLY A 236 -6.72 18.08 -15.47
CA GLY A 236 -5.97 17.76 -16.68
C GLY A 236 -4.77 16.84 -16.41
N THR A 237 -3.81 16.89 -17.32
CA THR A 237 -2.62 16.06 -17.34
C THR A 237 -1.42 16.84 -16.82
N VAL A 238 -0.67 16.28 -15.89
CA VAL A 238 0.48 16.90 -15.21
C VAL A 238 1.70 15.98 -15.34
N PRO A 239 2.92 16.51 -15.59
CA PRO A 239 4.15 15.73 -15.55
C PRO A 239 4.34 15.03 -14.20
N ILE A 240 4.67 13.75 -14.21
CA ILE A 240 4.81 12.93 -13.00
C ILE A 240 5.88 13.50 -12.05
N GLU A 241 6.98 14.03 -12.60
CA GLU A 241 8.06 14.60 -11.80
C GLU A 241 7.70 15.95 -11.15
N GLU A 242 6.66 16.65 -11.63
CA GLU A 242 6.17 17.92 -11.07
C GLU A 242 5.27 17.71 -9.84
N LEU A 243 4.72 16.50 -9.66
CA LEU A 243 3.88 16.17 -8.51
C LEU A 243 4.61 16.38 -7.18
N ASP A 244 3.83 16.74 -6.14
CA ASP A 244 4.32 16.82 -4.76
C ASP A 244 4.87 15.48 -4.27
N VAL A 245 4.35 14.36 -4.80
CA VAL A 245 4.85 13.01 -4.50
C VAL A 245 4.74 12.10 -5.72
N TYR A 246 5.82 11.38 -6.03
CA TYR A 246 5.87 10.46 -7.16
C TYR A 246 6.91 9.34 -6.96
N PRO A 247 6.80 8.20 -7.67
CA PRO A 247 7.77 7.11 -7.60
C PRO A 247 9.16 7.52 -8.07
N VAL A 248 10.21 7.17 -7.33
CA VAL A 248 11.61 7.57 -7.62
C VAL A 248 12.07 7.19 -9.03
N LYS A 249 11.49 6.15 -9.65
CA LYS A 249 11.74 5.75 -11.05
C LYS A 249 11.42 6.84 -12.08
N PHE A 250 10.62 7.84 -11.73
CA PHE A 250 10.30 9.01 -12.57
C PHE A 250 11.11 10.27 -12.22
N HIS A 251 12.07 10.20 -11.27
CA HIS A 251 13.03 11.28 -11.06
C HIS A 251 13.97 11.43 -12.28
N VAL A 252 14.55 12.62 -12.49
CA VAL A 252 15.50 12.88 -13.59
C VAL A 252 16.79 12.07 -13.41
N GLU A 253 17.36 12.08 -12.20
CA GLU A 253 18.56 11.32 -11.83
C GLU A 253 18.26 10.36 -10.65
N PRO A 254 17.57 9.22 -10.84
CA PRO A 254 17.07 8.39 -9.76
C PRO A 254 18.19 7.78 -8.90
N GLU A 255 19.24 7.24 -9.54
CA GLU A 255 20.36 6.61 -8.83
C GLU A 255 21.23 7.63 -8.10
N ARG A 256 21.43 8.83 -8.65
CA ARG A 256 22.13 9.92 -7.97
C ARG A 256 21.37 10.39 -6.74
N LEU A 257 20.04 10.48 -6.81
CA LEU A 257 19.21 10.82 -5.66
C LEU A 257 19.34 9.75 -4.56
N LYS A 258 19.25 8.46 -4.92
CA LYS A 258 19.50 7.33 -4.00
C LYS A 258 20.87 7.43 -3.34
N GLU A 259 21.93 7.57 -4.13
CA GLU A 259 23.30 7.65 -3.63
C GLU A 259 23.50 8.87 -2.70
N SER A 260 22.97 10.04 -3.08
CA SER A 260 23.01 11.27 -2.27
C SER A 260 22.31 11.13 -0.92
N VAL A 261 21.15 10.47 -0.89
CA VAL A 261 20.39 10.20 0.35
C VAL A 261 21.13 9.17 1.20
N MET A 262 21.59 8.06 0.62
CA MET A 262 22.35 7.02 1.34
C MET A 262 23.64 7.58 1.95
N ARG A 263 24.40 8.37 1.18
CA ARG A 263 25.63 9.05 1.65
C ARG A 263 25.36 10.04 2.79
N ARG A 264 24.20 10.70 2.83
CA ARG A 264 23.78 11.54 3.97
C ARG A 264 23.38 10.70 5.18
N GLY A 265 22.61 9.62 4.98
CA GLY A 265 22.22 8.69 6.05
C GLY A 265 23.43 8.03 6.73
N GLN A 266 24.42 7.59 5.95
CA GLN A 266 25.68 7.04 6.47
C GLN A 266 26.45 8.03 7.36
N LYS A 267 26.48 9.32 7.00
CA LYS A 267 27.09 10.36 7.86
C LYS A 267 26.36 10.48 9.20
N ILE A 268 25.02 10.50 9.18
CA ILE A 268 24.19 10.57 10.40
C ILE A 268 24.39 9.33 11.28
N ALA A 269 24.53 8.13 10.68
CA ALA A 269 24.83 6.91 11.41
C ALA A 269 26.24 6.92 12.02
N ALA A 270 27.24 7.44 11.31
CA ALA A 270 28.61 7.57 11.83
C ALA A 270 28.68 8.48 13.07
N PHE A 271 27.94 9.59 13.10
CA PHE A 271 27.82 10.46 14.28
C PHE A 271 27.30 9.76 15.55
N LYS A 272 26.64 8.61 15.43
CA LYS A 272 26.17 7.82 16.60
C LYS A 272 27.14 6.73 17.06
N LYS A 273 28.22 6.45 16.32
CA LYS A 273 29.06 5.26 16.57
C LYS A 273 30.26 5.53 17.50
N ASP A 274 30.62 6.79 17.73
CA ASP A 274 31.72 7.13 18.64
C ASP A 274 31.27 7.15 20.11
N ASN A 275 31.46 6.01 20.80
CA ASN A 275 31.64 5.98 22.25
C ASN A 275 33.06 6.44 22.67
N SER A 276 33.90 6.85 21.70
CA SER A 276 35.33 7.14 21.83
C SER A 276 35.66 8.64 21.73
N GLY A 277 34.89 9.48 22.43
CA GLY A 277 35.24 10.89 22.67
C GLY A 277 34.74 11.90 21.63
N PHE A 278 35.12 13.16 21.83
CA PHE A 278 34.60 14.30 21.06
C PHE A 278 35.17 14.36 19.63
N LEU A 279 34.35 14.01 18.64
CA LEU A 279 34.72 14.11 17.22
C LEU A 279 34.71 15.57 16.74
N LYS A 280 35.88 16.17 16.54
CA LYS A 280 36.01 17.56 16.05
C LYS A 280 35.71 17.65 14.54
N HIS A 281 34.56 18.22 14.19
CA HIS A 281 34.23 18.56 12.80
C HIS A 281 34.24 20.08 12.55
N THR A 282 34.92 20.48 11.47
CA THR A 282 34.93 21.85 10.97
C THR A 282 33.77 22.05 9.99
N VAL A 283 32.87 22.99 10.28
CA VAL A 283 31.67 23.24 9.47
C VAL A 283 31.65 24.70 9.01
N LYS A 284 31.41 24.93 7.72
CA LYS A 284 31.24 26.27 7.13
C LYS A 284 29.75 26.67 7.13
N GLY A 285 29.18 26.90 8.32
CA GLY A 285 27.77 27.26 8.46
C GLY A 285 27.30 27.35 9.92
N ARG A 286 26.03 27.73 10.13
CA ARG A 286 25.40 27.71 11.45
C ARG A 286 25.08 26.26 11.84
N ILE A 287 25.48 25.84 13.03
CA ILE A 287 25.03 24.58 13.64
C ILE A 287 24.22 24.92 14.88
N MET A 288 22.96 24.50 14.94
CA MET A 288 22.23 24.44 16.21
C MET A 288 22.27 23.00 16.71
N ILE A 289 23.04 22.75 17.78
CA ILE A 289 23.01 21.49 18.53
C ILE A 289 22.42 21.75 19.92
N ASP A 290 21.18 22.23 19.93
CA ASP A 290 20.30 22.07 21.08
C ASP A 290 18.87 21.81 20.56
N ARG A 291 18.49 20.53 20.52
CA ARG A 291 17.15 20.08 20.10
C ARG A 291 16.07 20.55 21.08
N ALA A 292 16.39 20.73 22.37
CA ALA A 292 15.44 21.20 23.38
C ALA A 292 15.15 22.69 23.19
N SER A 293 16.18 23.53 23.03
CA SER A 293 15.98 24.94 22.67
C SER A 293 15.35 25.09 21.29
N PHE A 294 15.76 24.31 20.28
CA PHE A 294 15.11 24.37 18.96
C PHE A 294 13.62 24.07 19.04
N LYS A 295 13.22 23.03 19.77
CA LYS A 295 11.81 22.69 20.04
C LYS A 295 11.07 23.77 20.83
N ARG A 296 11.74 24.42 21.80
CA ARG A 296 11.18 25.52 22.60
C ARG A 296 10.94 26.79 21.78
N PHE A 297 11.88 27.18 20.93
CA PHE A 297 11.79 28.38 20.10
C PHE A 297 10.96 28.18 18.83
N ASN A 298 10.80 26.94 18.36
CA ASN A 298 10.03 26.61 17.17
C ASN A 298 8.85 25.70 17.54
N ALA A 299 7.94 26.20 18.37
CA ALA A 299 6.78 25.45 18.86
C ALA A 299 5.88 24.87 17.74
N ASN A 300 5.84 25.54 16.58
CA ASN A 300 5.10 25.10 15.39
C ASN A 300 5.88 24.08 14.52
N TYR A 301 7.14 23.75 14.87
CA TYR A 301 7.94 22.78 14.12
C TYR A 301 7.48 21.36 14.45
N ARG A 302 6.95 20.64 13.46
CA ARG A 302 6.48 19.26 13.63
C ARG A 302 7.67 18.31 13.63
N PHE A 303 8.03 17.81 14.83
CA PHE A 303 9.08 16.80 14.97
C PHE A 303 8.62 15.42 14.47
N PRO A 304 9.53 14.57 13.97
CA PRO A 304 9.23 13.18 13.66
C PRO A 304 8.80 12.41 14.92
N VAL A 305 7.70 11.65 14.81
CA VAL A 305 7.13 10.84 15.89
C VAL A 305 7.14 9.38 15.46
N SER A 306 7.60 8.46 16.32
CA SER A 306 7.70 7.05 15.93
C SER A 306 6.35 6.45 15.57
N ALA A 307 6.37 5.45 14.68
CA ALA A 307 5.20 4.66 14.32
C ALA A 307 4.47 4.12 15.57
N MET A 308 5.21 3.61 16.56
CA MET A 308 4.62 3.11 17.82
C MET A 308 3.90 4.20 18.62
N GLN A 309 4.48 5.41 18.73
CA GLN A 309 3.85 6.53 19.42
C GLN A 309 2.57 7.00 18.70
N GLN A 310 2.56 6.98 17.37
CA GLN A 310 1.36 7.32 16.58
C GLN A 310 0.25 6.27 16.75
N ILE A 311 0.60 4.97 16.71
CA ILE A 311 -0.34 3.86 16.97
C ILE A 311 -0.92 3.98 18.38
N ALA A 312 -0.07 4.14 19.41
CA ALA A 312 -0.51 4.27 20.80
C ALA A 312 -1.40 5.51 21.04
N ALA A 313 -1.19 6.60 20.31
CA ALA A 313 -2.06 7.78 20.36
C ALA A 313 -3.43 7.49 19.74
N ALA A 314 -3.49 6.79 18.60
CA ALA A 314 -4.73 6.38 17.96
C ALA A 314 -5.56 5.44 18.85
N THR A 315 -4.96 4.39 19.41
CA THR A 315 -5.65 3.43 20.28
C THR A 315 -6.28 4.09 21.52
N ARG A 316 -5.60 5.07 22.13
CA ARG A 316 -6.13 5.84 23.28
C ARG A 316 -7.34 6.71 22.92
N HIS A 317 -7.50 7.09 21.65
CA HIS A 317 -8.62 7.90 21.20
C HIS A 317 -9.90 7.06 21.02
N TYR A 318 -9.77 5.78 20.68
CA TYR A 318 -10.90 4.84 20.62
C TYR A 318 -11.32 4.32 22.00
N ALA A 319 -10.41 4.17 22.95
CA ALA A 319 -10.71 3.75 24.33
C ALA A 319 -11.38 4.82 25.22
N ARG A 320 -11.85 5.93 24.62
CA ARG A 320 -12.52 7.06 25.29
C ARG A 320 -13.79 7.53 24.56
N GLY A 321 -14.25 6.77 23.56
CA GLY A 321 -15.49 7.00 22.82
C GLY A 321 -16.63 6.14 23.35
#